data_AF-A0A536A0T1-F1
#
_entry.id   AF-A0A536A0T1-F1
#
_cell.length_a   1.000
_cell.length_b   1.000
_cell.length_c   1.000
_cell.angle_alpha   90.00
_cell.angle_beta   90.00
_cell.angle_gamma   90.00
#
_symmetry.space_group_name_H-M   'P 1'
#
loop_
_entity.id
_entity.type
_entity.pdbx_description
1 polymer ?
#
loop_
_entity_poly.entity_id
_entity_poly.type
_entity_poly.pdbx_seq_one_letter_code
_entity_poly.pdbx_strand_id
1 'polypeptide(L)'
;MLPVLTFAPKRFVVGRRRLLLAGAGTALLVLSIGSAVVASPSRSPDEVAASGSLAQRLSVSTWALAVPIAWLAAPLAEVRSGDSVDLLAIRSGDRPLTITVAADLRVMGADERAIVFEVDEESATAIATAHASGLLMVPLLRSTH
;
A
#
# COMPACT_ATOMS: atom_id res chain seq x y z
N MET A 1 23.97 59.97 -8.60
CA MET A 1 24.73 60.03 -7.33
C MET A 1 24.33 58.82 -6.50
N LEU A 2 25.22 57.83 -6.38
CA LEU A 2 24.97 56.54 -5.72
C LEU A 2 25.82 56.47 -4.44
N PRO A 3 25.27 56.06 -3.29
CA PRO A 3 26.04 55.90 -2.06
C PRO A 3 26.85 54.60 -2.10
N VAL A 4 28.13 54.71 -1.76
CA VAL A 4 29.11 53.62 -1.59
C VAL A 4 28.84 52.89 -0.27
N LEU A 5 28.57 51.58 -0.35
CA LEU A 5 28.47 50.69 0.81
C LEU A 5 29.87 50.19 1.18
N THR A 6 30.35 50.59 2.36
CA THR A 6 31.63 50.15 2.93
C THR A 6 31.38 48.86 3.73
N PHE A 7 31.97 47.74 3.30
CA PHE A 7 31.91 46.47 4.03
C PHE A 7 33.12 46.34 4.98
N ALA A 8 32.85 46.23 6.28
CA ALA A 8 33.86 45.89 7.29
C ALA A 8 33.93 44.36 7.47
N PRO A 9 35.13 43.73 7.48
CA PRO A 9 35.25 42.30 7.68
C PRO A 9 35.19 41.92 9.17
N LYS A 10 34.14 41.21 9.58
CA LYS A 10 34.03 40.62 10.93
C LYS A 10 34.77 39.27 10.95
N ARG A 11 35.82 39.18 11.77
CA ARG A 11 36.65 37.98 11.96
C ARG A 11 35.83 36.80 12.51
N PHE A 12 35.92 35.67 11.82
CA PHE A 12 35.42 34.37 12.23
C PHE A 12 36.14 33.87 13.48
N VAL A 13 35.42 33.72 14.59
CA VAL A 13 35.85 32.89 15.73
C VAL A 13 34.90 31.70 15.79
N VAL A 14 35.18 30.68 14.99
CA VAL A 14 34.48 29.41 15.04
C VAL A 14 35.07 28.63 16.23
N GLY A 15 34.33 28.62 17.33
CA GLY A 15 34.72 27.92 18.55
C GLY A 15 34.87 26.42 18.33
N ARG A 16 35.99 25.87 18.81
CA ARG A 16 36.38 24.44 18.85
C ARG A 16 35.34 23.46 19.44
N ARG A 17 34.20 23.93 19.95
CA ARG A 17 33.15 23.09 20.57
C ARG A 17 32.17 22.43 19.57
N ARG A 18 32.14 22.83 18.29
CA ARG A 18 31.24 22.20 17.29
C ARG A 18 31.79 20.94 16.61
N LEU A 19 33.08 20.63 16.77
CA LEU A 19 33.70 19.46 16.13
C LEU A 19 33.40 18.13 16.85
N LEU A 20 32.95 18.16 18.11
CA LEU A 20 32.61 16.94 18.86
C LEU A 20 31.19 16.42 18.59
N LEU A 21 30.32 17.20 17.94
CA LEU A 21 28.97 16.77 17.56
C LEU A 21 28.89 16.19 16.13
N ALA A 22 29.93 16.36 15.31
CA ALA A 22 29.97 15.83 13.95
C ALA A 22 30.34 14.33 13.88
N GLY A 23 31.01 13.79 14.91
CA GLY A 23 31.42 12.38 14.96
C GLY A 23 30.31 11.41 15.39
N ALA A 24 29.32 11.88 16.16
CA ALA A 24 28.21 11.03 16.61
C ALA A 24 27.13 10.82 15.52
N GLY A 25 26.93 11.80 14.64
CA GLY A 25 25.93 11.73 13.57
C GLY A 25 26.30 10.78 12.42
N THR A 26 27.59 10.61 12.13
CA THR A 26 28.06 9.76 11.03
C THR A 26 28.01 8.27 11.37
N ALA A 27 28.18 7.89 12.64
CA ALA A 27 28.08 6.49 13.06
C ALA A 27 26.63 5.95 12.96
N LEU A 28 25.61 6.78 13.21
CA LEU A 28 24.20 6.39 13.10
C LEU A 28 23.73 6.26 11.64
N LEU A 29 24.32 7.02 10.71
CA LEU A 29 23.94 7.01 9.30
C LEU A 29 24.55 5.83 8.52
N VAL A 30 25.70 5.32 8.96
CA VAL A 30 26.31 4.10 8.39
C VAL A 30 25.57 2.84 8.86
N LEU A 31 25.04 2.82 10.10
CA LEU A 31 24.19 1.71 10.59
C LEU A 31 22.80 1.68 9.93
N SER A 32 22.26 2.80 9.44
CA SER A 32 20.95 2.81 8.77
C SER A 32 20.96 2.32 7.32
N ILE A 33 22.11 2.36 6.64
CA ILE A 33 22.23 1.86 5.25
C ILE A 33 22.34 0.33 5.23
N GLY A 34 22.84 -0.30 6.31
CA GLY A 34 22.97 -1.76 6.41
C GLY A 34 21.67 -2.52 6.66
N SER A 35 20.58 -1.84 7.09
CA SER A 35 19.36 -2.51 7.54
C SER A 35 18.24 -2.58 6.50
N ALA A 36 18.45 -2.07 5.28
CA ALA A 36 17.49 -2.13 4.18
C ALA A 36 17.58 -3.43 3.35
N VAL A 37 18.40 -4.39 3.77
CA VAL A 37 18.35 -5.77 3.28
C VAL A 37 17.47 -6.59 4.23
N VAL A 38 16.25 -6.12 4.47
CA VAL A 38 15.18 -7.02 4.89
C VAL A 38 14.94 -7.91 3.68
N ALA A 39 15.43 -9.15 3.78
CA ALA A 39 15.24 -10.19 2.79
C ALA A 39 13.77 -10.18 2.34
N SER A 40 13.54 -9.74 1.10
CA SER A 40 12.28 -10.02 0.45
C SER A 40 12.18 -11.55 0.40
N PRO A 41 11.11 -12.18 0.94
CA PRO A 41 10.94 -13.62 0.81
C PRO A 41 10.95 -13.93 -0.68
N SER A 42 12.07 -14.51 -1.13
CA SER A 42 12.25 -14.91 -2.52
C SER A 42 11.39 -16.16 -2.68
N ARG A 43 10.14 -15.97 -3.09
CA ARG A 43 9.28 -17.08 -3.53
C ARG A 43 10.10 -17.88 -4.54
N SER A 44 10.26 -19.17 -4.28
CA SER A 44 11.07 -20.02 -5.15
C SER A 44 10.47 -19.97 -6.56
N PRO A 45 11.30 -19.89 -7.61
CA PRO A 45 10.80 -19.89 -8.99
C PRO A 45 9.94 -21.13 -9.31
N ASP A 46 10.13 -22.23 -8.56
CA ASP A 46 9.30 -23.43 -8.62
C ASP A 46 7.86 -23.24 -8.13
N GLU A 47 7.63 -22.41 -7.09
CA GLU A 47 6.29 -22.11 -6.57
C GLU A 47 5.51 -21.18 -7.53
N VAL A 48 6.24 -20.29 -8.23
CA VAL A 48 5.70 -19.43 -9.29
C VAL A 48 5.41 -20.22 -10.58
N ALA A 49 6.19 -21.26 -10.88
CA ALA A 49 5.98 -22.12 -12.05
C ALA A 49 4.84 -23.12 -11.87
N ALA A 50 4.54 -23.56 -10.63
CA ALA A 50 3.43 -24.47 -10.33
C ALA A 50 2.04 -23.81 -10.46
N SER A 51 1.98 -22.48 -10.37
CA SER A 51 0.77 -21.70 -10.58
C SER A 51 0.88 -21.00 -11.94
N GLY A 52 0.13 -21.44 -12.96
CA GLY A 52 0.10 -20.77 -14.26
C GLY A 52 -0.07 -19.24 -14.14
N SER A 53 0.38 -18.50 -15.15
CA SER A 53 0.37 -17.03 -15.11
C SER A 53 -0.99 -16.47 -14.68
N LEU A 54 -1.00 -15.31 -14.00
CA LEU A 54 -2.25 -14.71 -13.51
C LEU A 54 -3.32 -14.57 -14.61
N ALA A 55 -2.88 -14.18 -15.82
CA ALA A 55 -3.74 -14.08 -16.98
C ALA A 55 -4.36 -15.42 -17.42
N GLN A 56 -3.63 -16.54 -17.27
CA GLN A 56 -4.15 -17.88 -17.60
C GLN A 56 -5.17 -18.40 -16.59
N ARG A 57 -5.22 -17.84 -15.37
CA ARG A 57 -6.13 -18.27 -14.31
C ARG A 57 -7.45 -17.50 -14.28
N LEU A 58 -7.53 -16.38 -15.00
CA LEU A 58 -8.74 -15.57 -15.12
C LEU A 58 -9.77 -16.30 -15.98
N SER A 59 -11.03 -16.14 -15.62
CA SER A 59 -12.17 -16.54 -16.42
C SER A 59 -12.29 -15.66 -17.67
N VAL A 60 -13.15 -16.08 -18.59
CA VAL A 60 -13.42 -15.31 -19.80
C VAL A 60 -14.01 -13.95 -19.42
N SER A 61 -13.49 -12.87 -20.01
CA SER A 61 -13.97 -11.50 -19.82
C SER A 61 -13.88 -10.97 -18.38
N THR A 62 -12.93 -11.47 -17.58
CA THR A 62 -12.61 -10.92 -16.26
C THR A 62 -11.20 -10.33 -16.23
N TRP A 63 -10.95 -9.51 -15.22
CA TRP A 63 -9.67 -8.86 -14.98
C TRP A 63 -9.19 -9.15 -13.56
N ALA A 64 -7.88 -9.04 -13.36
CA ALA A 64 -7.30 -9.03 -12.02
C ALA A 64 -7.22 -7.59 -11.50
N LEU A 65 -7.85 -7.31 -10.38
CA LEU A 65 -7.77 -6.02 -9.69
C LEU A 65 -7.04 -6.19 -8.35
N ALA A 66 -5.89 -5.54 -8.22
CA ALA A 66 -5.20 -5.43 -6.94
C ALA A 66 -5.84 -4.32 -6.11
N VAL A 67 -6.50 -4.68 -5.02
CA VAL A 67 -7.08 -3.76 -4.04
C VAL A 67 -6.08 -3.60 -2.89
N PRO A 68 -5.48 -2.41 -2.71
CA PRO A 68 -4.57 -2.15 -1.59
C PRO A 68 -5.25 -2.38 -0.23
N ILE A 69 -4.54 -3.03 0.70
CA ILE A 69 -5.02 -3.23 2.08
C ILE A 69 -5.35 -1.89 2.75
N ALA A 70 -4.59 -0.84 2.43
CA ALA A 70 -4.82 0.51 2.93
C ALA A 70 -6.16 1.13 2.49
N TRP A 71 -6.83 0.58 1.48
CA TRP A 71 -8.17 1.02 1.09
C TRP A 71 -9.28 0.38 1.94
N LEU A 72 -8.97 -0.69 2.69
CA LEU A 72 -9.92 -1.45 3.46
C LEU A 72 -9.99 -0.92 4.89
N ALA A 73 -11.20 -0.64 5.37
CA ALA A 73 -11.44 -0.18 6.73
C ALA A 73 -11.31 -1.31 7.77
N ALA A 74 -11.50 -2.56 7.34
CA ALA A 74 -11.40 -3.75 8.19
C ALA A 74 -10.77 -4.92 7.38
N PRO A 75 -9.44 -4.93 7.21
CA PRO A 75 -8.77 -5.97 6.43
C PRO A 75 -8.85 -7.33 7.14
N LEU A 76 -8.91 -8.39 6.34
CA LEU A 76 -9.00 -9.78 6.80
C LEU A 76 -7.58 -10.38 6.88
N ALA A 77 -7.23 -10.99 8.02
CA ALA A 77 -5.85 -11.44 8.29
C ALA A 77 -5.44 -12.74 7.58
N GLU A 78 -6.40 -13.58 7.16
CA GLU A 78 -6.12 -14.96 6.70
C GLU A 78 -6.74 -15.29 5.34
N VAL A 79 -6.98 -14.29 4.50
CA VAL A 79 -7.55 -14.50 3.16
C VAL A 79 -6.61 -15.34 2.29
N ARG A 80 -7.15 -16.38 1.67
CA ARG A 80 -6.44 -17.31 0.79
C ARG A 80 -6.98 -17.24 -0.64
N SER A 81 -6.13 -17.61 -1.59
CA SER A 81 -6.55 -17.79 -2.98
C SER A 81 -7.67 -18.83 -3.06
N GLY A 82 -8.73 -18.52 -3.80
CA GLY A 82 -9.93 -19.36 -3.90
C GLY A 82 -11.06 -18.97 -2.95
N ASP A 83 -10.79 -18.14 -1.93
CA ASP A 83 -11.84 -17.59 -1.08
C ASP A 83 -12.79 -16.70 -1.89
N SER A 84 -14.06 -16.66 -1.47
CA SER A 84 -15.05 -15.73 -2.00
C SER A 84 -15.33 -14.61 -1.00
N VAL A 85 -15.30 -13.37 -1.47
CA VAL A 85 -15.43 -12.16 -0.65
C VAL A 85 -16.49 -11.23 -1.24
N ASP A 86 -17.37 -10.71 -0.40
CA ASP A 86 -18.20 -9.56 -0.76
C ASP A 86 -17.52 -8.28 -0.30
N LEU A 87 -17.62 -7.22 -1.10
CA LEU A 87 -17.12 -5.90 -0.72
C LEU A 87 -18.28 -4.96 -0.45
N LEU A 88 -18.37 -4.48 0.77
CA LEU A 88 -19.32 -3.44 1.16
C LEU A 88 -18.65 -2.07 1.12
N ALA A 89 -19.40 -1.04 0.75
CA ALA A 89 -19.04 0.35 0.97
C ALA A 89 -19.97 0.98 1.98
N ILE A 90 -19.37 1.66 2.96
CA ILE A 90 -20.07 2.30 4.06
C ILE A 90 -19.79 3.80 4.00
N ARG A 91 -20.86 4.60 3.98
CA ARG A 91 -20.78 6.02 4.28
C ARG A 91 -21.00 6.20 5.78
N SER A 92 -19.96 6.63 6.49
CA SER A 92 -20.07 7.03 7.90
C SER A 92 -20.61 8.47 8.02
N GLY A 93 -21.30 8.76 9.12
CA GLY A 93 -21.85 10.10 9.40
C GLY A 93 -23.27 10.04 9.96
N ASP A 94 -23.96 11.18 9.91
CA ASP A 94 -25.30 11.39 10.50
C ASP A 94 -26.40 10.56 9.83
N ARG A 95 -26.17 10.14 8.57
CA ARG A 95 -27.03 9.20 7.84
C ARG A 95 -26.18 8.05 7.31
N PRO A 96 -25.91 7.04 8.15
CA PRO A 96 -25.10 5.91 7.73
C PRO A 96 -25.82 5.11 6.64
N LEU A 97 -25.07 4.69 5.63
CA LEU A 97 -25.55 3.85 4.54
C LEU A 97 -24.51 2.78 4.25
N THR A 98 -24.99 1.55 4.00
CA THR A 98 -24.19 0.44 3.53
C THR A 98 -24.75 -0.04 2.19
N ILE A 99 -23.88 -0.19 1.20
CA ILE A 99 -24.20 -0.78 -0.10
C ILE A 99 -23.21 -1.89 -0.42
N THR A 100 -23.68 -2.92 -1.12
CA THR A 100 -22.80 -3.93 -1.72
C THR A 100 -22.19 -3.34 -2.98
N VAL A 101 -20.87 -3.24 -3.03
CA VAL A 101 -20.10 -2.70 -4.17
C VAL A 101 -19.84 -3.79 -5.19
N ALA A 102 -19.44 -4.95 -4.69
CA ALA A 102 -19.18 -6.13 -5.49
C ALA A 102 -19.45 -7.36 -4.62
N ALA A 103 -19.95 -8.42 -5.24
CA ALA A 103 -20.29 -9.66 -4.55
C ALA A 103 -19.57 -10.83 -5.22
N ASP A 104 -19.33 -11.87 -4.43
CA ASP A 104 -18.72 -13.13 -4.86
C ASP A 104 -17.35 -12.96 -5.53
N LEU A 105 -16.55 -12.00 -5.05
CA LEU A 105 -15.22 -11.75 -5.58
C LEU A 105 -14.29 -12.91 -5.22
N ARG A 106 -13.79 -13.59 -6.25
CA ARG A 106 -12.81 -14.65 -6.08
C ARG A 106 -11.44 -14.06 -5.81
N VAL A 107 -10.83 -14.48 -4.71
CA VAL A 107 -9.46 -14.12 -4.38
C VAL A 107 -8.49 -14.90 -5.26
N MET A 108 -7.64 -14.18 -6.00
CA MET A 108 -6.60 -14.74 -6.85
C MET A 108 -5.25 -14.85 -6.12
N GLY A 109 -5.04 -13.97 -5.15
CA GLY A 109 -3.89 -13.96 -4.25
C GLY A 109 -4.01 -12.82 -3.25
N ALA A 110 -3.34 -12.96 -2.11
CA ALA A 110 -3.25 -11.92 -1.10
C ALA A 110 -1.83 -11.86 -0.55
N ASP A 111 -1.37 -10.64 -0.29
CA ASP A 111 -0.15 -10.35 0.44
C ASP A 111 -0.38 -9.21 1.44
N GLU A 112 0.69 -8.75 2.09
CA GLU A 112 0.62 -7.69 3.11
C GLU A 112 0.20 -6.31 2.55
N ARG A 113 0.25 -6.12 1.22
CA ARG A 113 0.03 -4.82 0.56
C ARG A 113 -1.30 -4.77 -0.17
N ALA A 114 -1.74 -5.88 -0.77
CA ALA A 114 -2.96 -5.93 -1.55
C ALA A 114 -3.62 -7.32 -1.56
N ILE A 115 -4.92 -7.31 -1.82
CA ILE A 115 -5.67 -8.51 -2.21
C ILE A 115 -5.96 -8.38 -3.70
N VAL A 116 -5.61 -9.40 -4.48
CA VAL A 116 -5.91 -9.48 -5.91
C VAL A 116 -7.20 -10.25 -6.08
N PHE A 117 -8.22 -9.57 -6.59
CA PHE A 117 -9.51 -10.17 -6.93
C PHE A 117 -9.62 -10.40 -8.43
N GLU A 118 -10.30 -11.48 -8.80
CA GLU A 118 -10.90 -11.59 -10.12
C GLU A 118 -12.21 -10.79 -10.15
N VAL A 119 -12.33 -9.86 -11.09
CA VAL A 119 -13.46 -8.92 -11.20
C VAL A 119 -13.95 -8.81 -12.63
N ASP A 120 -15.24 -8.50 -12.80
CA ASP A 120 -15.77 -7.97 -14.06
C ASP A 120 -15.60 -6.45 -14.15
N GLU A 121 -16.01 -5.86 -15.28
CA GLU A 121 -15.86 -4.42 -15.55
C GLU A 121 -16.69 -3.58 -14.58
N GLU A 122 -17.91 -4.04 -14.27
CA GLU A 122 -18.85 -3.36 -13.39
C GLU A 122 -18.30 -3.30 -11.95
N SER A 123 -17.86 -4.44 -11.42
CA SER A 123 -17.27 -4.55 -10.08
C SER A 123 -15.98 -3.73 -9.99
N ALA A 124 -15.10 -3.80 -11.00
CA ALA A 124 -13.88 -3.00 -11.02
C ALA A 124 -14.17 -1.50 -10.93
N THR A 125 -15.15 -1.02 -11.70
CA THR A 125 -15.57 0.38 -11.73
C THR A 125 -16.23 0.77 -10.41
N ALA A 126 -17.07 -0.09 -9.84
CA ALA A 126 -17.74 0.15 -8.57
C ALA A 126 -16.73 0.27 -7.40
N ILE A 127 -15.73 -0.63 -7.34
CA ILE A 127 -14.67 -0.59 -6.34
C ILE A 127 -13.85 0.70 -6.44
N ALA A 128 -13.41 1.05 -7.65
CA ALA A 128 -12.65 2.27 -7.88
C ALA A 128 -13.45 3.52 -7.50
N THR A 129 -14.74 3.55 -7.86
CA THR A 129 -15.64 4.67 -7.56
C THR A 129 -15.92 4.79 -6.06
N ALA A 130 -16.14 3.67 -5.36
CA ALA A 130 -16.36 3.66 -3.92
C ALA A 130 -15.15 4.22 -3.17
N HIS A 131 -13.94 3.78 -3.53
CA HIS A 131 -12.70 4.32 -2.97
C HIS A 131 -12.52 5.81 -3.29
N ALA A 132 -12.69 6.21 -4.56
CA ALA A 132 -12.57 7.61 -4.97
C ALA A 132 -13.58 8.53 -4.29
N SER A 133 -14.75 7.98 -3.93
CA SER A 133 -15.80 8.69 -3.18
C SER A 133 -15.56 8.74 -1.67
N GLY A 134 -14.44 8.19 -1.18
CA GLY A 134 -14.09 8.16 0.23
C GLY A 134 -14.99 7.26 1.08
N LEU A 135 -15.63 6.26 0.48
CA LEU A 135 -16.43 5.28 1.22
C LEU A 135 -15.51 4.30 1.93
N LEU A 136 -15.89 3.90 3.15
CA LEU A 136 -15.17 2.87 3.90
C LEU A 136 -15.48 1.51 3.28
N MET A 137 -14.45 0.85 2.75
CA MET A 137 -14.62 -0.47 2.15
C MET A 137 -14.40 -1.56 3.19
N VAL A 138 -15.38 -2.44 3.35
CA VAL A 138 -15.35 -3.54 4.33
C VAL A 138 -15.51 -4.86 3.58
N PRO A 139 -14.45 -5.70 3.55
CA PRO A 139 -14.55 -7.04 2.98
C PRO A 139 -15.30 -7.97 3.93
N LEU A 140 -16.16 -8.82 3.37
CA LEU A 140 -16.86 -9.89 4.06
C LEU A 140 -16.44 -11.23 3.44
N LEU A 141 -15.80 -12.09 4.22
CA LEU A 141 -15.47 -13.45 3.78
C LEU A 141 -16.72 -14.33 3.80
N ARG A 142 -17.04 -14.98 2.69
CA ARG A 142 -18.16 -15.94 2.62
C ARG A 142 -17.75 -17.29 3.20
N SER A 143 -18.67 -17.92 3.93
CA SER A 143 -18.52 -19.31 4.34
C SER A 143 -18.66 -20.25 3.14
N THR A 144 -17.91 -21.35 3.14
CA THR A 144 -17.95 -22.38 2.10
C THR A 144 -19.04 -23.45 2.34
N HIS A 145 -20.17 -23.08 2.93
CA HIS A 145 -21.21 -24.00 3.42
C HIS A 145 -22.59 -23.66 2.90
#